data_AF-A0A1Y1ZNB6-F1
#
_entry.id   AF-A0A1Y1ZNB6-F1
#
_cell.length_a   1.000
_cell.length_b   1.000
_cell.length_c   1.000
_cell.angle_alpha   90.00
_cell.angle_beta   90.00
_cell.angle_gamma   90.00
#
_symmetry.space_group_name_H-M   'P 1'
#
loop_
_entity.id
_entity.type
_entity.pdbx_description
1 polymer ?
#
loop_
_entity_poly.entity_id
_entity_poly.type
_entity_poly.pdbx_seq_one_letter_code
_entity_poly.pdbx_strand_id
1 'polypeptide(L)'
;MDTSTPSHEPFYSPDRRPISPTLLTTMEYLSEKEQNALQDLLVRKLKGVPCEHISSLTLRDIATLSPNAMSLPSIPPDIQLDFFLRHRATMLLHSDTPLKSKNQQSLTLTRALFFYRLSPTHQFHRYHDSVRWNIFVFLALLAIAPDKFTRASRDTTTTTWTENSMDGDGDIEGEGSGGKAFATTYLASVLEHHNSPQNFTLREHFIEIWKFGPWEFFRFGAAQQKVLRRQCGRVGREMSRELVSMREEMGEERYQKLVGKFVGVLVAGRRDRDQAPEEGGRGEDIDHVGGNWDGDGDVGLEEEREGGSRREMEMVHIADNYLLKALRVPLKEQYVVEIEVPGTETRVARMEDAVQAAKRVRARDMLLTMMELFN
;
A
#
# COMPACT_ATOMS: atom_id res chain seq x y z
N MET A 1 -33.57 0.50 69.33
CA MET A 1 -32.10 0.59 69.29
C MET A 1 -31.77 1.74 68.39
N ASP A 2 -31.48 2.88 69.02
CA ASP A 2 -30.96 4.10 68.41
C ASP A 2 -29.51 3.90 67.98
N THR A 3 -29.17 4.30 66.76
CA THR A 3 -27.79 4.70 66.39
C THR A 3 -27.85 5.72 65.25
N SER A 4 -27.99 6.97 65.65
CA SER A 4 -27.18 8.12 65.26
C SER A 4 -26.51 8.13 63.87
N THR A 5 -27.08 8.91 62.96
CA THR A 5 -26.41 9.44 61.75
C THR A 5 -25.37 10.51 62.11
N PRO A 6 -24.13 10.44 61.60
CA PRO A 6 -23.14 11.50 61.81
C PRO A 6 -23.39 12.68 60.86
N SER A 7 -23.44 13.88 61.44
CA SER A 7 -23.49 15.17 60.76
C SER A 7 -22.17 15.45 60.04
N HIS A 8 -22.20 15.55 58.72
CA HIS A 8 -21.08 15.96 57.89
C HIS A 8 -20.97 17.49 57.90
N GLU A 9 -19.87 18.02 58.46
CA GLU A 9 -19.53 19.43 58.35
C GLU A 9 -19.13 19.80 56.90
N PRO A 10 -19.49 21.01 56.42
CA PRO A 10 -19.07 21.48 55.11
C PRO A 10 -17.61 21.97 55.18
N PHE A 11 -16.71 21.25 54.54
CA PHE A 11 -15.34 21.71 54.30
C PHE A 11 -15.36 22.94 53.38
N TYR A 12 -14.98 24.08 53.93
CA TYR A 12 -14.66 25.30 53.20
C TYR A 12 -13.43 25.02 52.31
N SER A 13 -13.65 24.90 51.00
CA SER A 13 -12.57 24.75 50.02
C SER A 13 -12.05 26.16 49.67
N PRO A 14 -10.78 26.49 49.97
CA PRO A 14 -10.25 27.82 49.72
C PRO A 14 -10.16 28.06 48.20
N ASP A 15 -10.68 29.23 47.78
CA ASP A 15 -10.48 29.91 46.50
C ASP A 15 -9.41 29.28 45.59
N ARG A 16 -9.79 28.24 44.86
CA ARG A 16 -9.10 27.90 43.62
C ARG A 16 -9.55 28.92 42.60
N ARG A 17 -8.79 30.02 42.49
CA ARG A 17 -8.86 30.88 41.32
C ARG A 17 -8.83 29.96 40.08
N PRO A 18 -9.78 30.05 39.15
CA PRO A 18 -9.64 29.39 37.87
C PRO A 18 -8.40 30.02 37.24
N ILE A 19 -7.28 29.30 37.29
CA ILE A 19 -6.19 29.54 36.36
C ILE A 19 -6.84 29.18 35.02
N SER A 20 -7.42 30.17 34.34
CA SER A 20 -7.70 30.06 32.92
C SER A 20 -6.36 29.73 32.30
N PRO A 21 -6.12 28.47 31.92
CA PRO A 21 -4.88 28.16 31.30
C PRO A 21 -5.16 28.63 29.87
N THR A 22 -4.75 29.85 29.57
CA THR A 22 -4.61 30.32 28.20
C THR A 22 -3.49 29.46 27.62
N LEU A 23 -3.84 28.20 27.34
CA LEU A 23 -2.94 27.16 26.90
C LEU A 23 -2.63 27.54 25.46
N LEU A 24 -1.49 28.21 25.31
CA LEU A 24 -0.92 28.50 24.02
C LEU A 24 -0.68 27.17 23.32
N THR A 25 -1.14 27.08 22.08
CA THR A 25 -0.92 25.92 21.23
C THR A 25 0.59 25.67 21.09
N THR A 26 1.02 24.41 21.04
CA THR A 26 2.41 23.95 20.86
C THR A 26 3.19 24.78 19.83
N MET A 27 2.50 25.27 18.79
CA MET A 27 3.04 26.11 17.73
C MET A 27 3.49 27.50 18.18
N GLU A 28 2.81 28.14 19.13
CA GLU A 28 3.07 29.52 19.57
C GLU A 28 4.39 29.67 20.34
N TYR A 29 4.95 28.56 20.82
CA TYR A 29 6.26 28.53 21.48
C TYR A 29 7.43 28.42 20.49
N LEU A 30 7.18 28.08 19.22
CA LEU A 30 8.21 27.96 18.20
C LEU A 30 8.38 29.31 17.50
N SER A 31 9.63 29.77 17.38
CA SER A 31 9.92 30.95 16.56
C SER A 31 9.51 30.72 15.11
N GLU A 32 9.09 31.76 14.39
CA GLU A 32 8.72 31.65 12.96
C GLU A 32 9.80 30.97 12.12
N LYS A 33 11.08 31.29 12.38
CA LYS A 33 12.23 30.65 11.74
C LYS A 33 12.26 29.14 11.98
N GLU A 34 11.96 28.70 13.20
CA GLU A 34 11.92 27.27 13.54
C GLU A 34 10.71 26.58 12.89
N GLN A 35 9.54 27.24 12.86
CA GLN A 35 8.36 26.71 12.18
C GLN A 35 8.63 26.50 10.70
N ASN A 36 9.23 27.48 10.01
CA ASN A 36 9.61 27.37 8.60
C ASN A 36 10.61 26.23 8.39
N ALA A 37 11.64 26.11 9.24
CA ALA A 37 12.63 25.04 9.14
C ALA A 37 12.01 23.63 9.35
N LEU A 38 11.06 23.49 10.27
CA LEU A 38 10.35 22.23 10.52
C LEU A 38 9.39 21.88 9.38
N GLN A 39 8.70 22.88 8.82
CA GLN A 39 7.84 22.70 7.65
C GLN A 39 8.67 22.23 6.43
N ASP A 40 9.82 22.86 6.16
CA ASP A 40 10.73 22.44 5.10
C ASP A 40 11.26 21.02 5.33
N LEU A 41 11.59 20.68 6.58
CA LEU A 41 12.03 19.32 6.94
C LEU A 41 10.91 18.30 6.73
N LEU A 42 9.67 18.65 7.06
CA LEU A 42 8.50 17.79 6.86
C LEU A 42 8.30 17.51 5.36
N VAL A 43 8.29 18.55 4.53
CA VAL A 43 8.17 18.43 3.08
C VAL A 43 9.28 17.55 2.52
N ARG A 44 10.54 17.76 2.94
CA ARG A 44 11.66 16.92 2.51
C ARG A 44 11.53 15.47 2.95
N LYS A 45 11.02 15.21 4.16
CA LYS A 45 10.81 13.82 4.64
C LYS A 45 9.66 13.14 3.92
N LEU A 46 8.59 13.84 3.59
CA LEU A 46 7.45 13.26 2.86
C LEU A 46 7.70 13.13 1.35
N LYS A 47 8.78 13.71 0.82
CA LYS A 47 9.15 13.59 -0.60
C LYS A 47 9.17 12.11 -1.03
N GLY A 48 8.46 11.81 -2.12
CA GLY A 48 8.36 10.47 -2.70
C GLY A 48 7.14 9.66 -2.24
N VAL A 49 6.46 10.08 -1.16
CA VAL A 49 5.17 9.51 -0.78
C VAL A 49 4.09 10.08 -1.72
N PRO A 50 3.23 9.24 -2.33
CA PRO A 50 2.12 9.74 -3.15
C PRO A 50 1.16 10.62 -2.35
N CYS A 51 0.72 11.75 -2.92
CA CYS A 51 -0.11 12.74 -2.22
C CYS A 51 -1.52 12.21 -1.89
N GLU A 52 -2.03 11.27 -2.67
CA GLU A 52 -3.29 10.58 -2.42
C GLU A 52 -3.17 9.49 -1.35
N HIS A 53 -1.93 9.13 -0.97
CA HIS A 53 -1.68 8.08 0.00
C HIS A 53 -1.65 8.60 1.44
N ILE A 54 -1.10 9.79 1.65
CA ILE A 54 -1.15 10.53 2.93
C ILE A 54 -1.77 11.89 2.63
N SER A 55 -2.92 12.16 3.24
CA SER A 55 -3.58 13.47 3.17
C SER A 55 -2.59 14.60 3.46
N SER A 56 -2.80 15.77 2.87
CA SER A 56 -1.91 16.94 2.97
C SER A 56 -1.56 17.28 4.43
N LEU A 57 -0.44 16.74 4.89
CA LEU A 57 -0.02 16.85 6.28
C LEU A 57 0.73 18.16 6.50
N THR A 58 0.28 18.96 7.45
CA THR A 58 0.91 20.22 7.82
C THR A 58 1.76 20.10 9.08
N LEU A 59 2.65 21.07 9.33
CA LEU A 59 3.33 21.15 10.63
C LEU A 59 2.34 21.30 11.79
N ARG A 60 1.21 21.97 11.56
CA ARG A 60 0.14 22.12 12.56
C ARG A 60 -0.44 20.77 12.94
N ASP A 61 -0.71 19.89 11.97
CA ASP A 61 -1.20 18.54 12.22
C ASP A 61 -0.26 17.74 13.13
N ILE A 62 1.04 17.85 12.89
CA ILE A 62 2.06 17.21 13.73
C ILE A 62 2.10 17.85 15.13
N ALA A 63 2.06 19.18 15.22
CA ALA A 63 2.17 19.89 16.49
C ALA A 63 0.96 19.69 17.41
N THR A 64 -0.24 19.55 16.83
CA THR A 64 -1.49 19.29 17.56
C THR A 64 -1.83 17.80 17.64
N LEU A 65 -0.99 16.91 17.11
CA LEU A 65 -1.26 15.48 16.98
C LEU A 65 -2.66 15.24 16.40
N SER A 66 -2.96 15.84 15.25
CA SER A 66 -4.26 15.66 14.61
C SER A 66 -4.50 14.18 14.30
N PRO A 67 -5.76 13.71 14.23
CA PRO A 67 -6.06 12.32 13.87
C PRO A 67 -5.36 11.86 12.59
N ASN A 68 -5.25 12.76 11.60
CA ASN A 68 -4.55 12.53 10.33
C ASN A 68 -3.04 12.28 10.51
N ALA A 69 -2.41 12.89 11.52
CA ALA A 69 -1.00 12.69 11.84
C ALA A 69 -0.77 11.45 12.72
N MET A 70 -1.71 11.14 13.61
CA MET A 70 -1.58 10.07 14.60
C MET A 70 -1.86 8.69 14.04
N SER A 71 -2.81 8.58 13.11
CA SER A 71 -3.31 7.30 12.65
C SER A 71 -3.58 7.33 11.15
N LEU A 72 -2.68 6.70 10.40
CA LEU A 72 -2.87 6.45 8.98
C LEU A 72 -3.52 5.07 8.82
N PRO A 73 -4.82 4.98 8.45
CA PRO A 73 -5.58 3.72 8.51
C PRO A 73 -5.07 2.65 7.55
N SER A 74 -4.31 3.03 6.52
CA SER A 74 -3.74 2.09 5.54
C SER A 74 -2.30 1.65 5.86
N ILE A 75 -1.77 2.08 7.00
CA ILE A 75 -0.42 1.79 7.51
C ILE A 75 -0.53 0.97 8.81
N PRO A 76 0.30 -0.07 9.02
CA PRO A 76 0.32 -0.81 10.27
C PRO A 76 0.68 0.06 11.49
N PRO A 77 0.13 -0.23 12.69
CA PRO A 77 0.34 0.61 13.88
C PRO A 77 1.80 0.80 14.32
N ASP A 78 2.68 -0.17 14.04
CA ASP A 78 4.07 -0.14 14.49
C ASP A 78 5.03 0.62 13.55
N ILE A 79 4.56 0.94 12.34
CA ILE A 79 5.32 1.70 11.34
C ILE A 79 4.59 2.99 10.92
N GLN A 80 3.84 3.60 11.84
CA GLN A 80 3.14 4.87 11.63
C GLN A 80 4.11 6.04 11.33
N LEU A 81 3.54 7.23 11.16
CA LEU A 81 4.27 8.43 10.75
C LEU A 81 5.51 8.73 11.61
N ASP A 82 5.46 8.47 12.92
CA ASP A 82 6.61 8.68 13.80
C ASP A 82 7.80 7.77 13.42
N PHE A 83 7.54 6.50 13.13
CA PHE A 83 8.55 5.55 12.67
C PHE A 83 9.13 6.02 11.34
N PHE A 84 8.27 6.37 10.38
CA PHE A 84 8.68 6.89 9.08
C PHE A 84 9.59 8.11 9.20
N LEU A 85 9.17 9.13 9.97
CA LEU A 85 9.93 10.36 10.15
C LEU A 85 11.29 10.11 10.80
N ARG A 86 11.38 9.23 11.81
CA ARG A 86 12.66 8.85 12.46
C ARG A 86 13.60 8.12 11.51
N HIS A 87 13.07 7.24 10.66
CA HIS A 87 13.88 6.35 9.84
C HIS A 87 14.06 6.80 8.38
N ARG A 88 13.50 7.96 8.00
CA ARG A 88 13.57 8.47 6.62
C ARG A 88 15.00 8.54 6.07
N ALA A 89 15.98 8.93 6.89
CA ALA A 89 17.38 9.00 6.46
C ALA A 89 17.91 7.62 6.03
N THR A 90 17.54 6.55 6.74
CA THR A 90 17.94 5.18 6.41
C THR A 90 17.23 4.66 5.15
N MET A 91 15.98 5.08 4.91
CA MET A 91 15.26 4.75 3.66
C MET A 91 15.92 5.41 2.45
N LEU A 92 16.30 6.69 2.59
CA LEU A 92 16.95 7.46 1.53
C LEU A 92 18.36 6.94 1.19
N LEU A 93 19.07 6.35 2.15
CA LEU A 93 20.37 5.72 1.91
C LEU A 93 20.32 4.69 0.77
N HIS A 94 19.17 4.06 0.58
CA HIS A 94 18.94 3.08 -0.48
C HIS A 94 17.99 3.57 -1.56
N SER A 95 17.92 4.89 -1.76
CA SER A 95 17.06 5.53 -2.77
C SER A 95 15.64 4.98 -2.74
N ASP A 96 15.08 4.81 -1.54
CA ASP A 96 13.71 4.35 -1.34
C ASP A 96 13.41 2.96 -1.92
N THR A 97 14.45 2.18 -2.17
CA THR A 97 14.35 0.84 -2.74
C THR A 97 14.40 -0.22 -1.65
N PRO A 98 13.40 -1.11 -1.58
CA PRO A 98 13.46 -2.30 -0.75
C PRO A 98 14.66 -3.17 -1.12
N LEU A 99 15.36 -3.67 -0.11
CA LEU A 99 16.49 -4.58 -0.27
C LEU A 99 16.15 -5.95 0.33
N LYS A 100 16.60 -7.04 -0.30
CA LYS A 100 16.46 -8.40 0.27
C LYS A 100 17.40 -8.66 1.44
N SER A 101 18.59 -8.06 1.42
CA SER A 101 19.62 -8.27 2.43
C SER A 101 19.14 -7.86 3.83
N LYS A 102 19.08 -8.82 4.76
CA LYS A 102 18.72 -8.57 6.18
C LYS A 102 19.75 -7.67 6.88
N ASN A 103 21.02 -7.75 6.45
CA ASN A 103 22.12 -7.00 7.05
C ASN A 103 22.11 -5.52 6.63
N GLN A 104 21.57 -5.22 5.44
CA GLN A 104 21.49 -3.85 4.93
C GLN A 104 20.16 -3.17 5.29
N GLN A 105 19.06 -3.94 5.31
CA GLN A 105 17.74 -3.39 5.57
C GLN A 105 16.94 -4.38 6.44
N SER A 106 16.39 -3.92 7.56
CA SER A 106 15.52 -4.75 8.40
C SER A 106 14.18 -5.04 7.71
N LEU A 107 13.47 -6.07 8.16
CA LEU A 107 12.11 -6.35 7.69
C LEU A 107 11.17 -5.16 7.94
N THR A 108 11.24 -4.52 9.12
CA THR A 108 10.42 -3.35 9.47
C THR A 108 10.65 -2.17 8.52
N LEU A 109 11.89 -1.89 8.12
CA LEU A 109 12.19 -0.87 7.12
C LEU A 109 11.64 -1.26 5.74
N THR A 110 11.80 -2.51 5.33
CA THR A 110 11.20 -3.03 4.10
C THR A 110 9.68 -2.86 4.11
N ARG A 111 9.01 -3.21 5.22
CA ARG A 111 7.57 -3.01 5.40
C ARG A 111 7.19 -1.54 5.19
N ALA A 112 7.87 -0.63 5.88
CA ALA A 112 7.62 0.79 5.73
C ALA A 112 7.78 1.28 4.28
N LEU A 113 8.79 0.82 3.53
CA LEU A 113 8.95 1.18 2.12
C LEU A 113 7.77 0.72 1.24
N PHE A 114 7.25 -0.49 1.47
CA PHE A 114 6.08 -1.02 0.76
C PHE A 114 4.80 -0.27 1.13
N PHE A 115 4.55 -0.08 2.42
CA PHE A 115 3.32 0.53 2.91
C PHE A 115 3.23 2.02 2.56
N TYR A 116 4.33 2.78 2.66
CA TYR A 116 4.41 4.19 2.24
C TYR A 116 4.54 4.37 0.72
N ARG A 117 4.58 3.28 -0.06
CA ARG A 117 4.65 3.28 -1.53
C ARG A 117 5.85 4.05 -2.08
N LEU A 118 6.98 4.01 -1.36
CA LEU A 118 8.18 4.77 -1.73
C LEU A 118 8.88 4.22 -2.98
N SER A 119 8.59 2.97 -3.36
CA SER A 119 9.09 2.35 -4.59
C SER A 119 7.98 2.15 -5.62
N PRO A 120 8.16 2.58 -6.88
CA PRO A 120 7.18 2.36 -7.94
C PRO A 120 6.87 0.89 -8.22
N THR A 121 7.83 0.00 -7.94
CA THR A 121 7.75 -1.45 -8.21
C THR A 121 7.32 -2.27 -7.00
N HIS A 122 7.59 -1.79 -5.79
CA HIS A 122 7.35 -2.52 -4.54
C HIS A 122 6.23 -1.86 -3.75
N GLN A 123 5.02 -2.01 -4.24
CA GLN A 123 3.81 -1.53 -3.59
C GLN A 123 2.60 -2.35 -4.01
N PHE A 124 1.49 -2.15 -3.31
CA PHE A 124 0.24 -2.87 -3.55
C PHE A 124 -0.79 -2.03 -4.33
N HIS A 125 -0.41 -0.82 -4.74
CA HIS A 125 -1.29 0.09 -5.43
C HIS A 125 -1.13 -0.02 -6.94
N ARG A 126 -2.26 -0.22 -7.62
CA ARG A 126 -2.25 -0.58 -9.04
C ARG A 126 -2.01 0.58 -10.00
N TYR A 127 -1.94 1.84 -9.57
CA TYR A 127 -1.89 2.95 -10.55
C TYR A 127 -0.51 3.19 -11.13
N HIS A 128 0.55 2.63 -10.54
CA HIS A 128 1.87 2.65 -11.17
C HIS A 128 1.99 1.59 -12.28
N ASP A 129 2.48 1.99 -13.45
CA ASP A 129 2.72 1.12 -14.62
C ASP A 129 3.41 -0.19 -14.27
N SER A 130 4.48 -0.12 -13.47
CA SER A 130 5.26 -1.31 -13.14
C SER A 130 4.46 -2.32 -12.32
N VAL A 131 3.58 -1.86 -11.43
CA VAL A 131 2.65 -2.72 -10.69
C VAL A 131 1.59 -3.30 -11.64
N ARG A 132 0.98 -2.47 -12.51
CA ARG A 132 0.00 -2.93 -13.51
C ARG A 132 0.55 -4.05 -14.37
N TRP A 133 1.77 -3.89 -14.85
CA TRP A 133 2.42 -4.89 -15.69
C TRP A 133 2.73 -6.17 -14.92
N ASN A 134 3.20 -6.08 -13.67
CA ASN A 134 3.43 -7.27 -12.84
C ASN A 134 2.12 -8.02 -12.55
N ILE A 135 1.05 -7.31 -12.16
CA ILE A 135 -0.29 -7.90 -11.99
C ILE A 135 -0.74 -8.63 -13.26
N PHE A 136 -0.68 -7.94 -14.40
CA PHE A 136 -1.10 -8.51 -15.69
C PHE A 136 -0.29 -9.75 -16.07
N VAL A 137 1.04 -9.69 -15.95
CA VAL A 137 1.93 -10.80 -16.29
C VAL A 137 1.73 -11.98 -15.36
N PHE A 138 1.59 -11.76 -14.06
CA PHE A 138 1.32 -12.84 -13.11
C PHE A 138 0.00 -13.55 -13.42
N LEU A 139 -1.08 -12.80 -13.67
CA LEU A 139 -2.36 -13.38 -14.07
C LEU A 139 -2.26 -14.13 -15.41
N ALA A 140 -1.54 -13.58 -16.38
CA ALA A 140 -1.35 -14.24 -17.68
C ALA A 140 -0.56 -15.55 -17.56
N LEU A 141 0.50 -15.57 -16.75
CA LEU A 141 1.28 -16.77 -16.46
C LEU A 141 0.43 -17.81 -15.73
N LEU A 142 -0.32 -17.41 -14.70
CA LEU A 142 -1.22 -18.30 -13.96
C LEU A 142 -2.28 -18.93 -14.87
N ALA A 143 -2.84 -18.16 -15.80
CA ALA A 143 -3.92 -18.61 -16.67
C ALA A 143 -3.46 -19.51 -17.82
N ILE A 144 -2.32 -19.20 -18.45
CA ILE A 144 -1.93 -19.81 -19.74
C ILE A 144 -0.70 -20.70 -19.63
N ALA A 145 0.14 -20.46 -18.64
CA ALA A 145 1.47 -21.07 -18.54
C ALA A 145 1.85 -21.41 -17.09
N PRO A 146 0.98 -22.08 -16.30
CA PRO A 146 1.26 -22.37 -14.89
C PRO A 146 2.47 -23.30 -14.71
N ASP A 147 2.85 -24.06 -15.73
CA ASP A 147 4.04 -24.90 -15.79
C ASP A 147 5.35 -24.12 -16.03
N LYS A 148 5.25 -22.87 -16.50
CA LYS A 148 6.42 -22.00 -16.77
C LYS A 148 6.93 -21.25 -15.55
N PHE A 149 6.26 -21.38 -14.40
CA PHE A 149 6.80 -20.87 -13.16
C PHE A 149 8.09 -21.61 -12.81
N THR A 150 9.16 -20.85 -12.68
CA THR A 150 10.47 -21.34 -12.26
C THR A 150 10.30 -22.03 -10.90
N ARG A 151 10.82 -23.25 -10.79
CA ARG A 151 11.05 -23.88 -9.49
C ARG A 151 12.33 -23.26 -8.93
N ALA A 152 12.29 -22.76 -7.70
CA ALA A 152 13.52 -22.33 -7.04
C ALA A 152 14.46 -23.53 -7.04
N SER A 153 15.66 -23.39 -7.63
CA SER A 153 16.67 -24.42 -7.49
C SER A 153 17.01 -24.49 -6.01
N ARG A 154 16.83 -25.67 -5.39
CA ARG A 154 17.19 -25.92 -3.98
C ARG A 154 18.70 -25.78 -3.73
N ASP A 155 19.52 -25.55 -4.76
CA ASP A 155 20.98 -25.52 -4.68
C ASP A 155 21.58 -24.30 -3.95
N THR A 156 20.77 -23.40 -3.38
CA THR A 156 21.32 -22.29 -2.59
C THR A 156 21.52 -22.71 -1.14
N THR A 157 22.67 -23.36 -0.92
CA THR A 157 23.49 -23.29 0.31
C THR A 157 22.73 -22.96 1.58
N THR A 158 22.36 -24.01 2.33
CA THR A 158 22.42 -24.13 3.79
C THR A 158 22.60 -22.82 4.56
N THR A 159 21.64 -21.92 4.46
CA THR A 159 21.46 -20.90 5.48
C THR A 159 20.67 -21.63 6.55
N THR A 160 21.39 -22.21 7.49
CA THR A 160 20.87 -22.78 8.73
C THR A 160 19.88 -21.79 9.34
N TRP A 161 18.60 -21.96 9.01
CA TRP A 161 17.52 -21.52 9.85
C TRP A 161 17.62 -22.42 11.08
N THR A 162 18.48 -22.03 12.03
CA THR A 162 18.56 -22.66 13.33
C THR A 162 17.17 -22.59 13.96
N GLU A 163 16.48 -23.72 13.87
CA GLU A 163 16.01 -24.47 15.02
C GLU A 163 15.58 -23.59 16.18
N ASN A 164 14.33 -23.16 16.13
CA ASN A 164 13.49 -23.03 17.32
C ASN A 164 12.01 -23.33 17.02
N SER A 165 11.72 -24.00 15.89
CA SER A 165 10.37 -24.47 15.58
C SER A 165 10.31 -25.97 15.88
N MET A 166 9.76 -26.24 17.06
CA MET A 166 9.20 -27.49 17.59
C MET A 166 8.93 -28.58 16.53
N ASP A 167 9.65 -29.70 16.67
CA ASP A 167 9.29 -31.11 16.45
C ASP A 167 7.93 -31.40 15.77
N GLY A 168 7.74 -30.90 14.56
CA GLY A 168 6.65 -31.26 13.67
C GLY A 168 7.23 -31.99 12.46
N ASP A 169 7.42 -33.30 12.59
CA ASP A 169 7.87 -34.25 11.56
C ASP A 169 6.79 -34.43 10.47
N GLY A 170 6.43 -33.33 9.84
CA GLY A 170 5.53 -33.28 8.70
C GLY A 170 6.36 -33.02 7.46
N ASP A 171 6.64 -34.08 6.71
CA ASP A 171 7.05 -34.01 5.32
C ASP A 171 5.98 -33.25 4.51
N ILE A 172 6.05 -31.92 4.55
CA ILE A 172 5.30 -31.09 3.62
C ILE A 172 6.09 -31.16 2.30
N GLU A 173 5.80 -32.20 1.52
CA GLU A 173 6.04 -32.30 0.07
C GLU A 173 5.23 -31.22 -0.67
N GLY A 174 5.39 -29.95 -0.28
CA GLY A 174 4.86 -28.78 -0.96
C GLY A 174 5.70 -28.48 -2.20
N GLU A 175 5.79 -29.45 -3.12
CA GLU A 175 6.55 -29.43 -4.36
C GLU A 175 5.83 -28.63 -5.47
N GLY A 176 5.11 -27.57 -5.09
CA GLY A 176 4.40 -26.66 -5.99
C GLY A 176 5.16 -25.34 -6.16
N SER A 177 5.63 -25.07 -7.38
CA SER A 177 6.48 -23.94 -7.79
C SER A 177 6.40 -22.67 -6.92
N GLY A 178 7.47 -22.38 -6.16
CA GLY A 178 7.54 -21.19 -5.32
C GLY A 178 7.27 -19.87 -6.05
N GLY A 179 7.51 -19.80 -7.37
CA GLY A 179 7.14 -18.66 -8.20
C GLY A 179 5.62 -18.47 -8.35
N LYS A 180 4.85 -19.58 -8.44
CA LYS A 180 3.38 -19.52 -8.47
C LYS A 180 2.85 -19.00 -7.14
N ALA A 181 3.36 -19.52 -6.03
CA ALA A 181 3.00 -19.05 -4.70
C ALA A 181 3.32 -17.55 -4.52
N PHE A 182 4.50 -17.11 -4.96
CA PHE A 182 4.87 -15.69 -4.96
C PHE A 182 3.86 -14.81 -5.73
N ALA A 183 3.52 -15.22 -6.96
CA ALA A 183 2.57 -14.50 -7.79
C ALA A 183 1.15 -14.46 -7.18
N THR A 184 0.66 -15.59 -6.69
CA THR A 184 -0.66 -15.68 -6.04
C THR A 184 -0.73 -14.84 -4.77
N THR A 185 0.27 -14.91 -3.89
CA THR A 185 0.29 -14.13 -2.66
C THR A 185 0.41 -12.62 -2.95
N TYR A 186 1.16 -12.23 -3.98
CA TYR A 186 1.18 -10.83 -4.41
C TYR A 186 -0.21 -10.36 -4.86
N LEU A 187 -0.89 -11.11 -5.72
CA LEU A 187 -2.23 -10.76 -6.20
C LEU A 187 -3.25 -10.69 -5.05
N ALA A 188 -3.16 -11.60 -4.08
CA ALA A 188 -3.95 -11.56 -2.86
C ALA A 188 -3.70 -10.29 -2.04
N SER A 189 -2.44 -9.89 -1.88
CA SER A 189 -2.06 -8.67 -1.15
C SER A 189 -2.56 -7.38 -1.82
N VAL A 190 -2.58 -7.32 -3.16
CA VAL A 190 -3.16 -6.22 -3.93
C VAL A 190 -4.69 -6.17 -3.73
N LEU A 191 -5.35 -7.32 -3.70
CA LEU A 191 -6.79 -7.41 -3.40
C LEU A 191 -7.12 -6.94 -1.98
N GLU A 192 -6.35 -7.39 -0.97
CA GLU A 192 -6.50 -6.93 0.41
C GLU A 192 -6.35 -5.41 0.50
N HIS A 193 -5.31 -4.85 -0.13
CA HIS A 193 -5.06 -3.41 -0.12
C HIS A 193 -6.26 -2.60 -0.59
N HIS A 194 -6.91 -3.03 -1.67
CA HIS A 194 -8.03 -2.31 -2.24
C HIS A 194 -9.35 -2.57 -1.51
N ASN A 195 -9.64 -3.83 -1.16
CA ASN A 195 -10.95 -4.20 -0.61
C ASN A 195 -11.04 -4.03 0.91
N SER A 196 -9.90 -4.01 1.60
CA SER A 196 -9.82 -3.89 3.05
C SER A 196 -8.50 -3.20 3.44
N PRO A 197 -8.34 -1.90 3.14
CA PRO A 197 -7.07 -1.18 3.32
C PRO A 197 -6.55 -1.14 4.77
N GLN A 198 -7.40 -1.44 5.76
CA GLN A 198 -7.07 -1.51 7.18
C GLN A 198 -6.60 -2.92 7.62
N ASN A 199 -6.76 -3.95 6.78
CA ASN A 199 -6.23 -5.28 7.01
C ASN A 199 -4.84 -5.40 6.38
N PHE A 200 -3.90 -5.99 7.10
CA PHE A 200 -2.50 -6.07 6.71
C PHE A 200 -2.01 -7.50 6.49
N THR A 201 -2.82 -8.51 6.80
CA THR A 201 -2.36 -9.91 6.93
C THR A 201 -1.69 -10.42 5.66
N LEU A 202 -2.33 -10.26 4.50
CA LEU A 202 -1.82 -10.76 3.23
C LEU A 202 -0.66 -9.90 2.71
N ARG A 203 -0.70 -8.59 2.93
CA ARG A 203 0.41 -7.68 2.60
C ARG A 203 1.67 -7.99 3.40
N GLU A 204 1.53 -8.18 4.70
CA GLU A 204 2.64 -8.54 5.60
C GLU A 204 3.25 -9.89 5.20
N HIS A 205 2.39 -10.88 5.01
CA HIS A 205 2.82 -12.21 4.57
C HIS A 205 3.55 -12.14 3.21
N PHE A 206 3.05 -11.34 2.25
CA PHE A 206 3.75 -11.14 0.99
C PHE A 206 5.13 -10.50 1.18
N ILE A 207 5.26 -9.47 2.02
CA ILE A 207 6.53 -8.79 2.26
C ILE A 207 7.56 -9.75 2.85
N GLU A 208 7.14 -10.69 3.70
CA GLU A 208 8.02 -11.74 4.24
C GLU A 208 8.48 -12.71 3.14
N ILE A 209 7.55 -13.23 2.32
CA ILE A 209 7.89 -14.10 1.18
C ILE A 209 8.83 -13.38 0.23
N TRP A 210 8.59 -12.11 -0.07
CA TRP A 210 9.49 -11.31 -0.88
C TRP A 210 10.84 -11.19 -0.15
N LYS A 211 10.89 -10.65 1.06
CA LYS A 211 12.13 -10.34 1.78
C LYS A 211 13.07 -11.54 1.89
N PHE A 212 12.52 -12.71 2.17
CA PHE A 212 13.29 -13.93 2.45
C PHE A 212 13.31 -14.93 1.29
N GLY A 213 12.51 -14.71 0.25
CA GLY A 213 12.47 -15.53 -0.94
C GLY A 213 13.44 -15.04 -2.03
N PRO A 214 13.77 -15.93 -2.99
CA PRO A 214 14.64 -15.59 -4.11
C PRO A 214 13.93 -14.72 -5.17
N TRP A 215 12.60 -14.67 -5.14
CA TRP A 215 11.79 -14.15 -6.22
C TRP A 215 11.78 -12.62 -6.27
N GLU A 216 11.88 -12.07 -7.47
CA GLU A 216 11.78 -10.63 -7.70
C GLU A 216 10.68 -10.29 -8.70
N PHE A 217 10.17 -9.05 -8.61
CA PHE A 217 9.26 -8.50 -9.61
C PHE A 217 9.93 -8.39 -10.99
N PHE A 218 9.10 -8.43 -12.04
CA PHE A 218 9.58 -8.14 -13.38
C PHE A 218 9.93 -6.66 -13.53
N ARG A 219 11.10 -6.40 -14.11
CA ARG A 219 11.52 -5.10 -14.61
C ARG A 219 11.48 -5.13 -16.13
N PHE A 220 10.71 -4.23 -16.73
CA PHE A 220 10.45 -4.20 -18.16
C PHE A 220 11.20 -3.05 -18.82
N GLY A 221 11.99 -3.36 -19.85
CA GLY A 221 12.58 -2.36 -20.74
C GLY A 221 11.55 -1.79 -21.72
N ALA A 222 11.86 -0.66 -22.36
CA ALA A 222 10.93 0.10 -23.20
C ALA A 222 10.20 -0.73 -24.27
N ALA A 223 10.89 -1.67 -24.93
CA ALA A 223 10.28 -2.54 -25.93
C ALA A 223 9.22 -3.47 -25.32
N GLN A 224 9.49 -4.04 -24.15
CA GLN A 224 8.53 -4.90 -23.43
C GLN A 224 7.35 -4.07 -22.91
N GLN A 225 7.60 -2.87 -22.37
CA GLN A 225 6.55 -1.95 -21.94
C GLN A 225 5.59 -1.60 -23.07
N LYS A 226 6.11 -1.32 -24.28
CA LYS A 226 5.29 -1.07 -25.48
C LYS A 226 4.40 -2.27 -25.82
N VAL A 227 4.94 -3.49 -25.75
CA VAL A 227 4.16 -4.72 -25.97
C VAL A 227 3.08 -4.87 -24.90
N LEU A 228 3.43 -4.73 -23.62
CA LEU A 228 2.51 -4.89 -22.50
C LEU A 228 1.40 -3.85 -22.54
N ARG A 229 1.71 -2.58 -22.83
CA ARG A 229 0.70 -1.52 -23.01
C ARG A 229 -0.34 -1.90 -24.06
N ARG A 230 0.12 -2.39 -25.24
CA ARG A 230 -0.78 -2.86 -26.31
C ARG A 230 -1.62 -4.06 -25.85
N GLN A 231 -1.03 -5.03 -25.16
CA GLN A 231 -1.76 -6.21 -24.70
C GLN A 231 -2.75 -5.89 -23.58
N CYS A 232 -2.37 -5.09 -22.57
CA CYS A 232 -3.29 -4.61 -21.54
C CYS A 232 -4.48 -3.87 -22.15
N GLY A 233 -4.26 -3.03 -23.17
CA GLY A 233 -5.35 -2.35 -23.87
C GLY A 233 -6.30 -3.30 -24.61
N ARG A 234 -5.76 -4.33 -25.28
CA ARG A 234 -6.57 -5.38 -25.92
C ARG A 234 -7.39 -6.15 -24.88
N VAL A 235 -6.72 -6.71 -23.87
CA VAL A 235 -7.35 -7.52 -22.82
C VAL A 235 -8.34 -6.69 -22.01
N GLY A 236 -8.09 -5.41 -21.75
CA GLY A 236 -9.04 -4.53 -21.05
C GLY A 236 -10.37 -4.37 -21.78
N ARG A 237 -10.37 -4.31 -23.13
CA ARG A 237 -11.61 -4.28 -23.93
C ARG A 237 -12.33 -5.62 -23.96
N GLU A 238 -11.59 -6.72 -24.00
CA GLU A 238 -12.16 -8.07 -23.86
C GLU A 238 -12.79 -8.24 -22.47
N MET A 239 -12.06 -7.86 -21.43
CA MET A 239 -12.48 -7.92 -20.03
C MET A 239 -13.77 -7.15 -19.78
N SER A 240 -13.88 -5.94 -20.34
CA SER A 240 -15.09 -5.14 -20.20
C SER A 240 -16.34 -5.85 -20.77
N ARG A 241 -16.19 -6.58 -21.89
CA ARG A 241 -17.29 -7.37 -22.48
C ARG A 241 -17.61 -8.62 -21.65
N GLU A 242 -16.58 -9.34 -21.21
CA GLU A 242 -16.74 -10.53 -20.36
C GLU A 242 -17.42 -10.18 -19.03
N LEU A 243 -17.05 -9.06 -18.39
CA LEU A 243 -17.67 -8.62 -17.13
C LEU A 243 -19.17 -8.31 -17.31
N VAL A 244 -19.58 -7.73 -18.44
CA VAL A 244 -21.01 -7.51 -18.76
C VAL A 244 -21.73 -8.84 -18.94
N SER A 245 -21.18 -9.75 -19.76
CA SER A 245 -21.76 -11.09 -19.97
C SER A 245 -21.92 -11.85 -18.65
N MET A 246 -20.90 -11.85 -17.80
CA MET A 246 -20.95 -12.51 -16.50
C MET A 246 -21.98 -11.88 -15.56
N ARG A 247 -22.13 -10.54 -15.58
CA ARG A 247 -23.16 -9.86 -14.78
C ARG A 247 -24.57 -10.28 -15.21
N GLU A 248 -24.82 -10.33 -16.52
CA GLU A 248 -26.11 -10.78 -17.08
C GLU A 248 -26.38 -12.27 -16.78
N GLU A 249 -25.38 -13.14 -16.94
CA GLU A 249 -25.52 -14.59 -16.75
C GLU A 249 -25.68 -15.00 -15.28
N MET A 250 -24.96 -14.34 -14.37
CA MET A 250 -24.91 -14.73 -12.95
C MET A 250 -25.93 -14.00 -12.07
N GLY A 251 -26.40 -12.84 -12.51
CA GLY A 251 -27.16 -11.89 -11.69
C GLY A 251 -26.27 -11.05 -10.77
N GLU A 252 -26.76 -9.87 -10.39
CA GLU A 252 -25.96 -8.85 -9.70
C GLU A 252 -25.38 -9.31 -8.36
N GLU A 253 -26.19 -9.95 -7.50
CA GLU A 253 -25.74 -10.39 -6.18
C GLU A 253 -24.58 -11.40 -6.28
N ARG A 254 -24.74 -12.41 -7.15
CA ARG A 254 -23.72 -13.44 -7.35
C ARG A 254 -22.49 -12.86 -8.03
N TYR A 255 -22.67 -11.92 -8.96
CA TYR A 255 -21.58 -11.21 -9.62
C TYR A 255 -20.76 -10.39 -8.62
N GLN A 256 -21.39 -9.59 -7.76
CA GLN A 256 -20.68 -8.78 -6.76
C GLN A 256 -19.88 -9.65 -5.79
N LYS A 257 -20.47 -10.78 -5.37
CA LYS A 257 -19.81 -11.74 -4.47
C LYS A 257 -18.58 -12.40 -5.09
N LEU A 258 -18.67 -12.85 -6.35
CA LEU A 258 -17.64 -13.69 -6.97
C LEU A 258 -16.64 -12.91 -7.85
N VAL A 259 -17.07 -11.81 -8.46
CA VAL A 259 -16.31 -11.04 -9.45
C VAL A 259 -16.07 -9.60 -9.03
N GLY A 260 -17.05 -8.96 -8.38
CA GLY A 260 -17.01 -7.54 -8.02
C GLY A 260 -15.75 -7.12 -7.26
N LYS A 261 -15.23 -7.99 -6.38
CA LYS A 261 -14.00 -7.77 -5.60
C LYS A 261 -12.72 -7.63 -6.45
N PHE A 262 -12.72 -8.08 -7.70
CA PHE A 262 -11.58 -7.95 -8.62
C PHE A 262 -11.66 -6.68 -9.48
N VAL A 263 -12.89 -6.19 -9.71
CA VAL A 263 -13.18 -5.07 -10.62
C VAL A 263 -12.67 -3.77 -10.01
N GLY A 264 -11.89 -3.02 -10.78
CA GLY A 264 -11.23 -1.84 -10.24
C GLY A 264 -9.96 -2.16 -9.43
N VAL A 265 -9.58 -3.45 -9.33
CA VAL A 265 -8.36 -3.89 -8.65
C VAL A 265 -7.43 -4.62 -9.61
N LEU A 266 -7.67 -5.90 -9.84
CA LEU A 266 -6.87 -6.76 -10.71
C LEU A 266 -7.29 -6.64 -12.18
N VAL A 267 -8.53 -6.22 -12.42
CA VAL A 267 -9.06 -5.98 -13.76
C VAL A 267 -9.46 -4.52 -13.97
N ALA A 268 -9.28 -4.06 -15.20
CA ALA A 268 -9.79 -2.77 -15.61
C ALA A 268 -11.33 -2.81 -15.64
N GLY A 269 -11.96 -1.82 -15.02
CA GLY A 269 -13.41 -1.69 -14.91
C GLY A 269 -13.73 -0.62 -13.87
N ARG A 270 -14.89 0.03 -14.01
CA ARG A 270 -15.43 0.91 -12.97
C ARG A 270 -16.36 0.07 -12.10
N ARG A 271 -16.15 0.10 -10.79
CA ARG A 271 -17.02 -0.55 -9.81
C ARG A 271 -18.40 0.12 -9.77
N ASP A 272 -18.43 1.44 -9.99
CA ASP A 272 -19.59 2.30 -9.72
C ASP A 272 -20.33 2.76 -10.98
N ARG A 273 -20.30 1.97 -12.06
CA ARG A 273 -21.00 2.36 -13.30
C ARG A 273 -22.52 2.35 -13.19
N ASP A 274 -23.06 1.94 -12.06
CA ASP A 274 -24.50 2.00 -11.77
C ASP A 274 -24.97 3.43 -11.41
N GLN A 275 -24.08 4.44 -11.45
CA GLN A 275 -24.40 5.87 -11.22
C GLN A 275 -24.00 6.82 -12.35
N ALA A 276 -23.83 6.35 -13.60
CA ALA A 276 -23.72 7.27 -14.73
C ALA A 276 -25.11 7.51 -15.35
N PRO A 277 -25.50 8.77 -15.59
CA PRO A 277 -26.85 9.13 -16.01
C PRO A 277 -27.16 8.49 -17.36
N GLU A 278 -28.22 7.67 -17.40
CA GLU A 278 -28.91 7.35 -18.64
C GLU A 278 -29.47 8.66 -19.21
N GLU A 279 -28.71 9.38 -20.02
CA GLU A 279 -29.27 10.29 -21.02
C GLU A 279 -28.20 10.88 -21.95
N GLY A 280 -28.24 10.45 -23.21
CA GLY A 280 -28.06 11.37 -24.33
C GLY A 280 -26.65 11.76 -24.76
N GLY A 281 -25.86 10.80 -25.25
CA GLY A 281 -24.64 11.10 -26.01
C GLY A 281 -24.46 10.17 -27.19
N ARG A 282 -25.10 10.50 -28.33
CA ARG A 282 -24.92 9.79 -29.61
C ARG A 282 -23.46 9.90 -30.06
N GLY A 283 -22.88 8.73 -30.32
CA GLY A 283 -21.79 8.42 -31.24
C GLY A 283 -20.92 9.58 -31.73
N GLU A 284 -19.72 9.66 -31.16
CA GLU A 284 -18.53 9.96 -31.95
C GLU A 284 -17.51 8.84 -31.72
N ASP A 285 -16.98 8.34 -32.84
CA ASP A 285 -16.12 7.18 -32.95
C ASP A 285 -14.87 7.30 -32.06
N ILE A 286 -14.81 6.44 -31.05
CA ILE A 286 -13.63 6.25 -30.18
C ILE A 286 -12.63 5.36 -30.94
N ASP A 287 -12.15 5.83 -32.08
CA ASP A 287 -10.96 5.27 -32.77
C ASP A 287 -9.67 6.00 -32.38
N HIS A 288 -9.73 6.90 -31.39
CA HIS A 288 -8.57 7.47 -30.71
C HIS A 288 -8.14 6.65 -29.47
N VAL A 289 -8.10 5.32 -29.59
CA VAL A 289 -7.45 4.42 -28.62
C VAL A 289 -5.92 4.41 -28.82
N GLY A 290 -5.37 5.59 -29.10
CA GLY A 290 -3.99 6.00 -28.85
C GLY A 290 -3.91 7.10 -27.79
N GLY A 291 -5.04 7.40 -27.12
CA GLY A 291 -5.13 8.37 -26.04
C GLY A 291 -4.13 8.05 -24.95
N ASN A 292 -3.26 9.02 -24.72
CA ASN A 292 -2.29 9.06 -23.64
C ASN A 292 -3.00 8.67 -22.33
N TRP A 293 -2.65 7.53 -21.74
CA TRP A 293 -3.16 7.07 -20.44
C TRP A 293 -2.50 7.83 -19.27
N ASP A 294 -2.08 9.06 -19.52
CA ASP A 294 -1.53 10.01 -18.54
C ASP A 294 -2.63 10.94 -18.04
N GLY A 295 -3.87 10.43 -17.96
CA GLY A 295 -4.96 11.12 -17.31
C GLY A 295 -4.78 11.02 -15.80
N ASP A 296 -4.08 12.00 -15.24
CA ASP A 296 -4.32 12.51 -13.88
C ASP A 296 -5.82 12.86 -13.80
N GLY A 297 -6.62 11.85 -13.47
CA GLY A 297 -8.00 12.03 -13.09
C GLY A 297 -8.00 12.59 -11.68
N ASP A 298 -7.96 13.92 -11.58
CA ASP A 298 -8.32 14.66 -10.38
C ASP A 298 -9.79 14.31 -10.05
N VAL A 299 -9.97 13.29 -9.22
CA VAL A 299 -11.27 12.91 -8.67
C VAL A 299 -11.59 13.97 -7.63
N GLY A 300 -12.41 14.95 -8.03
CA GLY A 300 -13.00 15.91 -7.13
C GLY A 300 -13.74 15.19 -6.01
N LEU A 301 -13.07 15.09 -4.86
CA LEU A 301 -13.67 14.66 -3.61
C LEU A 301 -14.63 15.77 -3.18
N GLU A 302 -15.92 15.50 -3.25
CA GLU A 302 -16.91 16.30 -2.56
C GLU A 302 -16.63 16.21 -1.05
N GLU A 303 -16.13 17.30 -0.48
CA GLU A 303 -16.02 17.49 0.96
C GLU A 303 -17.43 17.46 1.57
N GLU A 304 -17.86 16.29 2.04
CA GLU A 304 -18.97 16.18 2.97
C GLU A 304 -18.60 16.94 4.25
N ARG A 305 -19.26 18.10 4.44
CA ARG A 305 -19.17 18.91 5.66
C ARG A 305 -19.84 18.16 6.81
N GLU A 306 -19.07 17.31 7.49
CA GLU A 306 -19.47 16.73 8.76
C GLU A 306 -19.59 17.83 9.83
N GLY A 307 -20.82 18.00 10.35
CA GLY A 307 -21.11 18.68 11.60
C GLY A 307 -20.58 17.87 12.79
N GLY A 308 -19.25 17.86 12.96
CA GLY A 308 -18.57 17.18 14.04
C GLY A 308 -18.55 18.01 15.33
N SER A 309 -19.14 17.46 16.39
CA SER A 309 -19.01 17.94 17.77
C SER A 309 -17.54 18.22 18.11
N ARG A 310 -17.24 19.47 18.50
CA ARG A 310 -15.91 19.98 18.83
C ARG A 310 -15.39 19.28 20.09
N ARG A 311 -14.84 18.08 19.94
CA ARG A 311 -14.07 17.42 21.00
C ARG A 311 -12.92 18.34 21.38
N GLU A 312 -12.86 18.70 22.65
CA GLU A 312 -11.73 19.43 23.23
C GLU A 312 -10.47 18.58 22.99
N MET A 313 -9.59 19.06 22.11
CA MET A 313 -8.29 18.43 21.87
C MET A 313 -7.46 18.60 23.14
N GLU A 314 -7.18 17.50 23.81
CA GLU A 314 -6.25 17.45 24.93
C GLU A 314 -4.87 17.93 24.45
N MET A 315 -4.39 19.04 25.02
CA MET A 315 -3.17 19.69 24.57
C MET A 315 -1.95 18.95 25.11
N VAL A 316 -1.20 18.32 24.21
CA VAL A 316 0.04 17.62 24.54
C VAL A 316 1.19 18.62 24.66
N HIS A 317 1.88 18.61 25.82
CA HIS A 317 3.04 19.45 26.06
C HIS A 317 4.13 19.18 24.99
N ILE A 318 4.82 20.23 24.53
CA ILE A 318 5.79 20.13 23.41
C ILE A 318 6.88 19.10 23.67
N ALA A 319 7.34 19.03 24.92
CA ALA A 319 8.35 18.07 25.34
C ALA A 319 7.87 16.63 25.22
N ASP A 320 6.58 16.38 25.05
CA ASP A 320 5.96 15.05 24.94
C ASP A 320 5.42 14.77 23.53
N ASN A 321 5.47 15.75 22.61
CA ASN A 321 5.09 15.55 21.22
C ASN A 321 6.13 14.68 20.49
N TYR A 322 5.84 13.37 20.44
CA TYR A 322 6.71 12.37 19.85
C TYR A 322 6.85 12.50 18.33
N LEU A 323 5.86 13.06 17.62
CA LEU A 323 5.93 13.33 16.19
C LEU A 323 6.85 14.51 15.86
N LEU A 324 6.82 15.59 16.65
CA LEU A 324 7.79 16.68 16.52
C LEU A 324 9.22 16.20 16.82
N LYS A 325 9.40 15.34 17.83
CA LYS A 325 10.70 14.70 18.10
C LYS A 325 11.16 13.84 16.92
N ALA A 326 10.24 13.06 16.33
CA ALA A 326 10.52 12.23 15.15
C ALA A 326 10.89 13.08 13.92
N LEU A 327 10.14 14.16 13.67
CA LEU A 327 10.40 15.12 12.61
C LEU A 327 11.79 15.76 12.73
N ARG A 328 12.22 16.09 13.95
CA ARG A 328 13.54 16.71 14.21
C ARG A 328 14.73 15.77 13.98
N VAL A 329 14.52 14.46 13.79
CA VAL A 329 15.62 13.54 13.47
C VAL A 329 16.27 13.98 12.14
N PRO A 330 17.56 14.33 12.11
CA PRO A 330 18.18 14.89 10.93
C PRO A 330 18.09 13.98 9.71
N LEU A 331 17.80 14.56 8.54
CA LEU A 331 18.12 13.91 7.28
C LEU A 331 19.63 14.00 7.10
N LYS A 332 20.33 12.86 7.07
CA LYS A 332 21.72 12.85 6.66
C LYS A 332 21.71 13.05 5.15
N GLU A 333 22.16 14.21 4.67
CA GLU A 333 22.43 14.46 3.26
C GLU A 333 23.62 13.60 2.86
N GLN A 334 23.34 12.34 2.54
CA GLN A 334 24.34 11.42 2.07
C GLN A 334 24.35 11.45 0.54
N TYR A 335 25.56 11.45 -0.02
CA TYR A 335 25.76 11.17 -1.43
C TYR A 335 25.08 9.84 -1.73
N VAL A 336 24.20 9.85 -2.73
CA VAL A 336 23.58 8.64 -3.25
C VAL A 336 24.72 7.73 -3.66
N VAL A 337 25.02 6.73 -2.83
CA VAL A 337 25.92 5.66 -3.22
C VAL A 337 25.17 4.93 -4.31
N GLU A 338 25.74 4.85 -5.51
CA GLU A 338 25.22 3.95 -6.53
C GLU A 338 25.29 2.54 -5.95
N ILE A 339 24.15 2.06 -5.45
CA ILE A 339 24.03 0.71 -4.97
C ILE A 339 23.95 -0.12 -6.24
N GLU A 340 25.05 -0.76 -6.60
CA GLU A 340 24.99 -1.93 -7.46
C GLU A 340 23.99 -2.88 -6.82
N VAL A 341 22.81 -3.03 -7.42
CA VAL A 341 21.79 -3.96 -6.94
C VAL A 341 22.38 -5.35 -7.13
N PRO A 342 22.92 -5.99 -6.07
CA PRO A 342 23.73 -7.18 -6.24
C PRO A 342 22.78 -8.35 -6.31
N GLY A 343 22.65 -8.94 -7.49
CA GLY A 343 21.95 -10.20 -7.63
C GLY A 343 21.47 -10.48 -9.04
N THR A 344 21.68 -11.71 -9.48
CA THR A 344 20.88 -12.33 -10.53
C THR A 344 19.42 -12.34 -10.08
N GLU A 345 18.65 -11.32 -10.48
CA GLU A 345 17.21 -11.23 -10.21
C GLU A 345 16.53 -12.54 -10.59
N THR A 346 16.14 -13.35 -9.61
CA THR A 346 15.47 -14.61 -9.89
C THR A 346 13.99 -14.31 -10.09
N ARG A 347 13.57 -14.23 -11.35
CA ARG A 347 12.18 -13.97 -11.72
C ARG A 347 11.36 -15.24 -11.61
N VAL A 348 10.07 -15.08 -11.30
CA VAL A 348 9.12 -16.20 -11.19
C VAL A 348 8.96 -17.00 -12.48
N ALA A 349 9.32 -16.42 -13.64
CA ALA A 349 9.41 -17.07 -14.94
C ALA A 349 10.43 -16.32 -15.81
N ARG A 350 10.84 -16.91 -16.95
CA ARG A 350 11.64 -16.19 -17.95
C ARG A 350 10.82 -15.03 -18.52
N MET A 351 11.51 -13.94 -18.89
CA MET A 351 10.85 -12.75 -19.43
C MET A 351 10.16 -13.05 -20.76
N GLU A 352 10.73 -13.95 -21.57
CA GLU A 352 10.17 -14.39 -22.85
C GLU A 352 8.84 -15.12 -22.62
N ASP A 353 8.79 -16.02 -21.63
CA ASP A 353 7.58 -16.77 -21.27
C ASP A 353 6.49 -15.83 -20.74
N ALA A 354 6.86 -14.88 -19.87
CA ALA A 354 5.96 -13.84 -19.37
C ALA A 354 5.33 -13.01 -20.51
N VAL A 355 6.15 -12.54 -21.46
CA VAL A 355 5.67 -11.75 -22.61
C VAL A 355 4.82 -12.61 -23.55
N GLN A 356 5.15 -13.89 -23.74
CA GLN A 356 4.34 -14.79 -24.57
C GLN A 356 2.99 -15.11 -23.92
N ALA A 357 2.96 -15.34 -22.59
CA ALA A 357 1.72 -15.51 -21.85
C ALA A 357 0.84 -14.26 -21.98
N ALA A 358 1.41 -13.06 -21.77
CA ALA A 358 0.71 -11.78 -21.92
C ALA A 358 0.14 -11.56 -23.35
N LYS A 359 0.81 -12.07 -24.39
CA LYS A 359 0.30 -11.99 -25.78
C LYS A 359 -0.86 -12.95 -26.05
N ARG A 360 -0.88 -14.12 -25.40
CA ARG A 360 -1.83 -15.21 -25.67
C ARG A 360 -3.06 -15.18 -24.78
N VAL A 361 -2.94 -14.60 -23.59
CA VAL A 361 -4.02 -14.59 -22.61
C VAL A 361 -5.27 -13.88 -23.13
N ARG A 362 -6.44 -14.45 -22.84
CA ARG A 362 -7.75 -13.82 -23.06
C ARG A 362 -8.35 -13.40 -21.73
N ALA A 363 -9.23 -12.40 -21.76
CA ALA A 363 -9.87 -11.92 -20.54
C ALA A 363 -10.64 -13.02 -19.78
N ARG A 364 -11.36 -13.89 -20.50
CA ARG A 364 -12.08 -15.02 -19.92
C ARG A 364 -11.17 -15.96 -19.13
N ASP A 365 -10.00 -16.28 -19.67
CA ASP A 365 -9.04 -17.19 -19.02
C ASP A 365 -8.52 -16.57 -17.71
N MET A 366 -8.26 -15.25 -17.69
CA MET A 366 -7.87 -14.53 -16.47
C MET A 366 -8.99 -14.50 -15.42
N LEU A 367 -10.23 -14.25 -15.84
CA LEU A 367 -11.39 -14.21 -14.93
C LEU A 367 -11.60 -15.55 -14.24
N LEU A 368 -11.60 -16.64 -15.02
CA LEU A 368 -11.71 -17.99 -14.46
C LEU A 368 -10.58 -18.30 -13.47
N THR A 369 -9.35 -17.92 -13.82
CA THR A 369 -8.19 -18.09 -12.94
C THR A 369 -8.34 -17.31 -11.63
N MET A 370 -8.79 -16.05 -11.67
CA MET A 370 -9.01 -15.26 -10.44
C MET A 370 -10.12 -15.84 -9.58
N MET A 371 -11.20 -16.33 -10.21
CA MET A 371 -12.29 -16.99 -9.49
C MET A 371 -11.83 -18.28 -8.82
N GLU A 372 -10.98 -19.08 -9.47
CA GLU A 372 -10.42 -20.31 -8.90
C GLU A 372 -9.46 -20.02 -7.74
N LEU A 373 -8.66 -18.95 -7.84
CA LEU A 373 -7.66 -18.63 -6.82
C LEU A 373 -8.23 -18.01 -5.55
N PHE A 374 -9.36 -17.31 -5.63
CA PHE A 374 -9.81 -16.42 -4.56
C PHE A 374 -11.28 -16.60 -4.13
N ASN A 375 -12.01 -17.60 -4.64
CA ASN A 375 -13.33 -18.00 -4.13
C ASN A 375 -13.22 -19.33 -3.38
#